data_AF-A0A1J5UJL9-F1
#
_entry.id   AF-A0A1J5UJL9-F1
#
_cell.length_a   1.000
_cell.length_b   1.000
_cell.length_c   1.000
_cell.angle_alpha   90.00
_cell.angle_beta   90.00
_cell.angle_gamma   90.00
#
_symmetry.space_group_name_H-M   'P 1'
#
loop_
_entity.id
_entity.type
_entity.pdbx_description
1 polymer ?
#
loop_
_entity_poly.entity_id
_entity_poly.type
_entity_poly.pdbx_seq_one_letter_code
_entity_poly.pdbx_strand_id
1 'polypeptide(L)'
;MLHTVNKSSFERNSLQSCLNTIDDSSVILLIEDGVISAAKNTKSPMLADLAAQGRVFALQGDVEARGISSKVADDIKLVDYAGFVDLVVEHGTAVSWL
;
A
#
# COMPACT_ATOMS: atom_id res chain seq x y z
N MET A 1 -1.90 6.85 11.38
CA MET A 1 -0.46 6.79 11.04
C MET A 1 -0.30 6.29 9.61
N LEU A 2 0.63 6.84 8.84
CA LEU A 2 0.96 6.33 7.50
C LEU A 2 2.06 5.27 7.58
N HIS A 3 1.83 4.12 6.95
CA HIS A 3 2.86 3.09 6.74
C HIS A 3 3.20 2.99 5.26
N THR A 4 4.48 3.05 4.91
CA THR A 4 4.94 2.82 3.53
C THR A 4 5.62 1.47 3.42
N VAL A 5 5.24 0.66 2.42
CA VAL A 5 5.88 -0.63 2.12
C VAL A 5 6.45 -0.57 0.72
N ASN A 6 7.78 -0.70 0.58
CA ASN A 6 8.46 -0.53 -0.71
C ASN A 6 8.92 -1.86 -1.35
N LYS A 7 8.77 -2.98 -0.64
CA LYS A 7 9.18 -4.31 -1.10
C LYS A 7 8.02 -5.23 -1.42
N SER A 8 8.19 -6.01 -2.48
CA SER A 8 7.25 -7.05 -2.87
C SER A 8 7.09 -8.09 -1.76
N SER A 9 5.85 -8.51 -1.51
CA SER A 9 5.54 -9.61 -0.58
C SER A 9 6.11 -10.97 -1.00
N PHE A 10 6.62 -11.08 -2.22
CA PHE A 10 7.34 -12.27 -2.72
C PHE A 10 8.85 -12.23 -2.42
N GLU A 11 9.41 -11.06 -2.10
CA GLU A 11 10.84 -10.86 -1.81
C GLU A 11 11.10 -10.72 -0.30
N ARG A 12 10.26 -9.94 0.39
CA ARG A 12 10.45 -9.57 1.80
C ARG A 12 9.17 -9.72 2.62
N ASN A 13 9.34 -9.84 3.93
CA ASN A 13 8.23 -9.91 4.89
C ASN A 13 7.79 -8.52 5.41
N SER A 14 8.29 -7.41 4.83
CA SER A 14 8.04 -6.04 5.30
C SER A 14 6.54 -5.72 5.35
N LEU A 15 5.76 -6.18 4.36
CA LEU A 15 4.30 -6.08 4.38
C LEU A 15 3.67 -6.84 5.56
N GLN A 16 4.13 -8.05 5.85
CA GLN A 16 3.58 -8.85 6.95
C GLN A 16 3.89 -8.21 8.30
N SER A 17 5.11 -7.71 8.50
CA SER A 17 5.50 -6.98 9.70
C SER A 17 4.70 -5.69 9.87
N CYS A 18 4.46 -4.97 8.77
CA CYS A 18 3.56 -3.82 8.73
C CYS A 18 2.16 -4.21 9.20
N LEU A 19 1.53 -5.20 8.57
CA LEU A 19 0.17 -5.66 8.91
C LEU A 19 0.04 -6.06 10.38
N ASN A 20 1.05 -6.70 10.97
CA ASN A 20 1.05 -7.07 12.39
C ASN A 20 1.14 -5.88 13.37
N THR A 21 1.46 -4.68 12.88
CA THR A 21 1.74 -3.49 13.71
C THR A 21 0.65 -2.43 13.58
N ILE A 22 -0.16 -2.47 12.52
CA ILE A 22 -1.14 -1.41 12.27
C ILE A 22 -2.23 -1.39 13.35
N ASP A 23 -2.70 -0.20 13.70
CA ASP A 23 -3.88 0.01 14.56
C ASP A 23 -5.13 0.35 13.72
N ASP A 24 -6.26 0.65 14.36
CA ASP A 24 -7.54 0.94 13.70
C ASP A 24 -7.56 2.26 12.89
N SER A 25 -6.58 3.15 13.10
CA SER A 25 -6.48 4.46 12.46
C SER A 25 -5.42 4.53 11.36
N SER A 26 -4.67 3.45 11.18
CA SER A 26 -3.50 3.41 10.30
C SER A 26 -3.88 3.23 8.84
N VAL A 27 -3.09 3.78 7.93
CA VAL A 27 -3.24 3.57 6.49
C VAL A 27 -1.94 3.05 5.89
N ILE A 28 -2.05 2.33 4.78
CA ILE A 28 -0.90 1.72 4.09
C ILE A 28 -0.78 2.35 2.71
N LEU A 29 0.41 2.81 2.35
CA LEU A 29 0.79 3.17 1.00
C LEU A 29 1.83 2.16 0.47
N LEU A 30 1.46 1.47 -0.59
CA LEU A 30 2.35 0.60 -1.35
C LEU A 30 3.13 1.46 -2.36
N ILE A 31 4.45 1.40 -2.32
CA ILE A 31 5.36 2.11 -3.23
C ILE A 31 6.39 1.13 -3.79
N GLU A 32 7.15 1.55 -4.79
CA GLU A 32 8.19 0.74 -5.43
C GLU A 32 7.69 -0.69 -5.73
N ASP A 33 8.45 -1.73 -5.35
CA ASP A 33 8.05 -3.13 -5.58
C ASP A 33 6.89 -3.58 -4.68
N GLY A 34 6.57 -2.82 -3.64
CA GLY A 34 5.42 -3.04 -2.77
C GLY A 34 4.08 -2.96 -3.51
N VAL A 35 3.99 -2.21 -4.61
CA VAL A 35 2.76 -2.12 -5.42
C VAL A 35 2.34 -3.45 -6.03
N ILE A 36 3.25 -4.43 -6.12
CA ILE A 36 2.91 -5.78 -6.57
C ILE A 36 1.83 -6.39 -5.67
N SER A 37 1.83 -6.10 -4.37
CA SER A 37 0.82 -6.59 -3.43
C SER A 37 -0.57 -5.97 -3.64
N ALA A 38 -0.69 -4.94 -4.49
CA ALA A 38 -1.96 -4.33 -4.85
C ALA A 38 -2.77 -5.15 -5.88
N ALA A 39 -2.17 -6.17 -6.51
CA ALA A 39 -2.86 -6.97 -7.51
C ALA A 39 -3.92 -7.90 -6.89
N LYS A 40 -5.03 -8.12 -7.61
CA LYS A 40 -6.19 -8.92 -7.14
C LYS A 40 -5.83 -10.32 -6.63
N ASN A 41 -4.80 -10.95 -7.19
CA ASN A 41 -4.39 -12.32 -6.90
C ASN A 41 -3.21 -12.44 -5.91
N THR A 42 -2.63 -11.33 -5.45
CA THR A 42 -1.44 -11.31 -4.60
C THR A 42 -1.71 -10.80 -3.19
N LYS A 43 -2.92 -10.30 -2.95
CA LYS A 43 -3.33 -9.63 -1.72
C LYS A 43 -3.54 -10.63 -0.58
N SER A 44 -3.03 -10.33 0.60
CA SER A 44 -3.35 -11.11 1.81
C SER A 44 -4.79 -10.80 2.27
N PRO A 45 -5.47 -11.71 2.99
CA PRO A 45 -6.82 -11.46 3.52
C PRO A 45 -6.91 -10.18 4.36
N MET A 46 -5.94 -9.95 5.25
CA MET A 46 -5.91 -8.75 6.08
C MET A 46 -5.73 -7.47 5.26
N LEU A 47 -4.89 -7.49 4.22
CA LEU A 47 -4.76 -6.35 3.30
C LEU A 47 -6.08 -6.12 2.53
N ALA A 48 -6.83 -7.20 2.22
CA ALA A 48 -8.16 -7.13 1.63
C ALA A 48 -9.16 -6.40 2.50
N ASP A 49 -9.26 -6.79 3.77
CA ASP A 49 -10.17 -6.17 4.73
C ASP A 49 -9.87 -4.67 4.91
N LEU A 50 -8.59 -4.28 4.96
CA LEU A 50 -8.18 -2.89 5.11
C LEU A 50 -8.48 -2.03 3.88
N ALA A 51 -8.30 -2.59 2.70
CA ALA A 51 -8.63 -1.89 1.46
C ALA A 51 -10.15 -1.70 1.33
N ALA A 52 -10.95 -2.70 1.72
CA ALA A 52 -12.40 -2.57 1.77
C ALA A 52 -12.86 -1.46 2.74
N GLN A 53 -12.06 -1.18 3.79
CA GLN A 53 -12.24 -0.03 4.69
C GLN A 53 -11.71 1.30 4.11
N GLY A 54 -11.12 1.29 2.92
CA GLY A 54 -10.57 2.46 2.24
C GLY A 54 -9.20 2.91 2.75
N ARG A 55 -8.45 2.01 3.41
CA ARG A 55 -7.20 2.31 4.15
C ARG A 55 -5.93 1.88 3.43
N VAL A 56 -6.04 1.39 2.19
CA VAL A 56 -4.91 0.92 1.40
C VAL A 56 -4.82 1.71 0.10
N PHE A 57 -3.62 2.24 -0.14
CA PHE A 57 -3.27 3.06 -1.28
C PHE A 57 -2.09 2.42 -2.02
N ALA A 58 -1.96 2.71 -3.31
CA ALA A 58 -0.78 2.36 -4.10
C ALA A 58 -0.34 3.54 -4.96
N LEU A 59 0.97 3.75 -5.06
CA LEU A 59 1.52 4.84 -5.87
C LEU A 59 1.33 4.52 -7.37
N GLN A 60 0.55 5.35 -8.04
CA GLN A 60 0.15 5.17 -9.43
C GLN A 60 1.36 5.08 -10.38
N GLY A 61 2.35 5.95 -10.20
CA GLY A 61 3.56 5.93 -11.03
C GLY A 61 4.31 4.60 -10.96
N ASP A 62 4.36 3.96 -9.78
CA ASP A 62 4.99 2.65 -9.60
C ASP A 62 4.15 1.50 -10.16
N VAL A 63 2.82 1.58 -10.03
CA VAL A 63 1.86 0.65 -10.62
C VAL A 63 1.99 0.63 -12.15
N GLU A 64 2.05 1.82 -12.75
CA GLU A 64 2.21 2.01 -14.20
C GLU A 64 3.58 1.51 -14.67
N ALA A 65 4.67 1.86 -13.96
CA ALA A 65 6.02 1.42 -14.29
C ALA A 65 6.17 -0.11 -14.28
N ARG A 66 5.40 -0.82 -13.43
CA ARG A 66 5.37 -2.29 -13.37
C ARG A 66 4.35 -2.94 -14.30
N GLY A 67 3.56 -2.15 -15.03
CA GLY A 67 2.58 -2.66 -15.99
C GLY A 67 1.44 -3.46 -15.35
N ILE A 68 1.08 -3.15 -14.09
CA ILE A 68 0.05 -3.90 -13.35
C ILE A 68 -1.27 -3.12 -13.19
N SER A 69 -1.44 -1.97 -13.84
CA SER A 69 -2.62 -1.11 -13.67
C SER A 69 -3.96 -1.84 -13.84
N SER A 70 -4.08 -2.75 -14.81
CA SER A 70 -5.29 -3.54 -15.05
C SER A 70 -5.52 -4.68 -14.05
N LYS A 71 -4.55 -4.94 -13.16
CA LYS A 71 -4.58 -6.02 -12.17
C LYS A 71 -4.81 -5.54 -10.75
N VAL A 72 -4.77 -4.22 -10.51
CA VAL A 72 -4.98 -3.64 -9.18
C VAL A 72 -6.37 -4.00 -8.65
N ALA A 73 -6.46 -4.30 -7.36
CA ALA A 73 -7.73 -4.57 -6.69
C ALA A 73 -8.61 -3.31 -6.63
N ASP A 74 -9.91 -3.47 -6.87
CA ASP A 74 -10.85 -2.35 -7.07
C ASP A 74 -11.03 -1.49 -5.80
N ASP A 75 -10.70 -2.04 -4.64
CA ASP A 75 -10.77 -1.41 -3.33
C ASP A 75 -9.46 -0.72 -2.90
N ILE A 76 -8.39 -0.82 -3.70
CA ILE A 76 -7.14 -0.11 -3.47
C ILE A 76 -7.16 1.21 -4.24
N LYS A 77 -6.95 2.31 -3.52
CA LYS A 77 -6.94 3.65 -4.11
C LYS A 77 -5.57 3.93 -4.74
N LEU A 78 -5.56 4.32 -6.01
CA LEU A 78 -4.35 4.82 -6.67
C LEU A 78 -4.15 6.30 -6.31
N VAL A 79 -2.93 6.66 -5.95
CA VAL A 79 -2.53 8.05 -5.67
C VAL A 79 -1.26 8.39 -6.43
N ASP A 80 -1.10 9.65 -6.82
CA ASP A 80 0.16 10.15 -7.37
C ASP A 80 1.08 10.66 -6.23
N TYR A 81 2.16 11.34 -6.58
CA TYR A 81 3.07 11.92 -5.59
C TYR A 81 2.43 13.05 -4.78
N ALA A 82 1.49 13.82 -5.36
CA ALA A 82 0.77 14.83 -4.61
C ALA A 82 -0.14 14.16 -3.56
N GLY A 83 -0.86 13.11 -3.97
CA GLY A 83 -1.66 12.30 -3.05
C GLY A 83 -0.84 11.60 -1.96
N PHE A 84 0.41 11.20 -2.25
CA PHE A 84 1.32 10.74 -1.19
C PHE A 84 1.63 11.88 -0.19
N VAL A 85 1.97 13.07 -0.66
CA VAL A 85 2.18 14.23 0.23
C VAL A 85 0.94 14.49 1.08
N ASP A 86 -0.25 14.44 0.50
CA ASP A 86 -1.52 14.62 1.22
C ASP A 86 -1.72 13.55 2.30
N LEU A 87 -1.42 12.27 2.02
CA LEU A 87 -1.47 11.19 3.01
C LEU A 87 -0.52 11.41 4.20
N VAL A 88 0.67 11.97 3.95
CA VAL A 88 1.63 12.32 5.02
C VAL A 88 1.07 13.46 5.87
N VAL A 89 0.45 14.46 5.25
CA VAL A 89 -0.17 15.59 5.97
C VAL A 89 -1.36 15.11 6.81
N GLU A 90 -2.20 14.23 6.27
CA GLU A 90 -3.41 13.75 6.94
C GLU A 90 -3.11 12.78 8.09
N HIS A 91 -2.20 11.82 7.88
CA HIS A 91 -1.99 10.71 8.81
C HIS A 91 -0.69 10.79 9.62
N GLY A 92 0.10 11.85 9.41
CA GLY A 92 1.38 12.09 10.06
C GLY A 92 2.57 11.42 9.36
N THR A 93 3.76 11.65 9.91
CA THR A 93 5.03 11.12 9.37
C THR A 93 4.97 9.61 9.12
N ALA A 94 5.45 9.19 7.96
CA ALA A 94 5.43 7.80 7.54
C ALA A 94 6.39 6.92 8.38
N VAL A 95 5.93 5.71 8.71
CA VAL A 95 6.80 4.60 9.12
C VAL A 95 7.12 3.76 7.90
N SER A 96 8.40 3.67 7.56
CA SER A 96 8.87 2.91 6.40
C SER A 96 9.28 1.48 6.76
N TRP A 97 8.73 0.52 6.01
CA TRP A 97 9.04 -0.91 6.09
C TRP A 97 9.86 -1.32 4.87
N LEU A 98 11.17 -1.50 5.07
CA LEU A 98 12.18 -1.77 4.03
C LEU A 98 12.48 -3.26 3.84
#